data_AF-A0A949AGL4-F1
#
_entry.id   AF-A0A949AGL4-F1
#
_cell.length_a   1.000
_cell.length_b   1.000
_cell.length_c   1.000
_cell.angle_alpha   90.00
_cell.angle_beta   90.00
_cell.angle_gamma   90.00
#
_symmetry.space_group_name_H-M   'P 1'
#
loop_
_entity.id
_entity.type
_entity.pdbx_description
1 polymer ?
#
loop_
_entity_poly.entity_id
_entity_poly.type
_entity_poly.pdbx_seq_one_letter_code
_entity_poly.pdbx_strand_id
1 'polypeptide(L)'
;MSLKSDSAAIEFINPLLKLMAHKTKKNLLYGRFSIKGLTLKEQVCIETKCEGLPKAEALINVVENKIEEKEFTFPLEFEYKQYKIKEGSSKVIRIFAKYPEIVNTETEIKVISSDNVSLPIKGRCLLVPVQGSNFASAEVTVEARRLCHELLTLSAKLNDIEAMTKIKIVQKKESGLPLKIELKDEDFGTFRAKWGDYEGQPYLLLISAKHLSLKRYLGPAPDFVGRDSVHFRAILAEIVAESVCRKSLLLESKQQSWMFKWADLKEDNLIAETVMAELQKRMKEFLPVAHQIMIEEKDIRT
;
A
#
# COMPACT_ATOMS: atom_id res chain seq x y z
N MET A 1 25.94 15.30 -0.28
CA MET A 1 25.66 15.58 -1.72
C MET A 1 25.50 17.07 -1.88
N SER A 2 26.11 17.67 -2.91
CA SER A 2 26.01 19.11 -3.19
C SER A 2 25.23 19.33 -4.48
N LEU A 3 24.37 20.35 -4.47
CA LEU A 3 23.67 20.87 -5.64
C LEU A 3 24.28 22.22 -6.03
N LYS A 4 24.49 22.43 -7.32
CA LYS A 4 24.97 23.71 -7.88
C LYS A 4 24.16 24.06 -9.12
N SER A 5 24.04 25.35 -9.38
CA SER A 5 23.59 25.87 -10.66
C SER A 5 24.64 26.83 -11.20
N ASP A 6 24.78 26.86 -12.51
CA ASP A 6 25.60 27.85 -13.22
C ASP A 6 24.91 29.24 -13.31
N SER A 7 23.70 29.37 -12.77
CA SER A 7 22.86 30.55 -12.96
C SER A 7 22.07 30.92 -11.72
N ALA A 8 22.02 32.23 -11.43
CA ALA A 8 21.13 32.82 -10.44
C ALA A 8 19.65 32.89 -10.90
N ALA A 9 19.35 32.42 -12.12
CA ALA A 9 17.98 32.34 -12.65
C ALA A 9 17.08 31.35 -11.90
N ILE A 10 17.66 30.49 -11.05
CA ILE A 10 16.94 29.53 -10.22
C ILE A 10 17.42 29.56 -8.77
N GLU A 11 16.55 29.10 -7.88
CA GLU A 11 16.82 28.91 -6.46
C GLU A 11 16.49 27.48 -6.04
N PHE A 12 17.35 26.86 -5.22
CA PHE A 12 17.06 25.55 -4.63
C PHE A 12 16.22 25.74 -3.35
N ILE A 13 14.99 25.24 -3.36
CA ILE A 13 14.07 25.35 -2.22
C ILE A 13 14.52 24.45 -1.06
N ASN A 14 15.09 23.28 -1.39
CA ASN A 14 15.60 22.31 -0.41
C ASN A 14 17.00 21.82 -0.86
N PRO A 15 18.08 22.56 -0.52
CA PRO A 15 19.43 22.23 -1.00
C PRO A 15 20.01 20.97 -0.31
N LEU A 16 19.47 20.57 0.83
CA LEU A 16 19.87 19.36 1.56
C LEU A 16 19.20 18.12 0.95
N LEU A 17 19.95 17.42 0.09
CA LEU A 17 19.49 16.18 -0.53
C LEU A 17 19.97 14.94 0.25
N LYS A 18 19.03 14.12 0.73
CA LYS A 18 19.33 12.76 1.21
C LYS A 18 19.05 11.75 0.09
N LEU A 19 20.05 10.94 -0.23
CA LEU A 19 19.86 9.79 -1.12
C LEU A 19 19.21 8.64 -0.35
N MET A 20 18.22 8.01 -0.96
CA MET A 20 17.53 6.85 -0.42
C MET A 20 17.64 5.68 -1.37
N ALA A 21 17.75 4.47 -0.85
CA ALA A 21 17.73 3.25 -1.66
C ALA A 21 16.40 3.13 -2.41
N HIS A 22 16.47 2.83 -3.71
CA HIS A 22 15.29 2.61 -4.52
C HIS A 22 14.58 1.33 -4.08
N LYS A 23 13.30 1.45 -3.70
CA LYS A 23 12.52 0.38 -3.04
C LYS A 23 12.52 -0.97 -3.78
N THR A 24 12.67 -0.96 -5.10
CA THR A 24 12.66 -2.18 -5.94
C THR A 24 13.96 -2.45 -6.70
N LYS A 25 14.86 -1.47 -6.80
CA LYS A 25 16.10 -1.59 -7.59
C LYS A 25 17.26 -1.42 -6.62
N LYS A 26 17.72 -2.53 -6.05
CA LYS A 26 18.72 -2.55 -4.96
C LYS A 26 20.03 -1.83 -5.29
N ASN A 27 20.33 -1.64 -6.58
CA ASN A 27 21.54 -0.97 -7.05
C ASN A 27 21.33 0.52 -7.41
N LEU A 28 20.19 1.12 -7.04
CA LEU A 28 19.90 2.52 -7.31
C LEU A 28 19.64 3.31 -6.03
N LEU A 29 20.22 4.49 -5.99
CA LEU A 29 19.87 5.53 -5.03
C LEU A 29 19.04 6.60 -5.74
N TYR A 30 18.05 7.18 -5.06
CA TYR A 30 17.29 8.31 -5.55
C TYR A 30 17.26 9.43 -4.52
N GLY A 31 17.32 10.66 -5.00
CA GLY A 31 17.10 11.86 -4.19
C GLY A 31 16.17 12.81 -4.93
N ARG A 32 15.41 13.61 -4.19
CA ARG A 32 14.47 14.59 -4.75
C ARG A 32 14.76 15.96 -4.16
N PHE A 33 14.89 16.95 -5.02
CA PHE A 33 14.95 18.36 -4.67
C PHE A 33 13.90 19.13 -5.46
N SER A 34 13.67 20.37 -5.02
CA SER A 34 12.78 21.31 -5.69
C SER A 34 13.55 22.58 -6.01
N ILE A 35 13.26 23.15 -7.17
CA ILE A 35 13.81 24.41 -7.65
C ILE A 35 12.68 25.39 -7.93
N LYS A 36 12.99 26.68 -7.81
CA LYS A 36 12.12 27.80 -8.18
C LYS A 36 12.79 28.61 -9.28
N GLY A 37 12.08 28.89 -10.36
CA GLY A 37 12.53 29.85 -11.37
C GLY A 37 12.35 31.29 -10.88
N LEU A 38 13.39 32.11 -11.04
CA LEU A 38 13.40 33.52 -10.65
C LEU A 38 13.42 34.46 -11.86
N THR A 39 14.15 34.10 -12.92
CA THR A 39 14.34 34.96 -14.10
C THR A 39 14.39 34.11 -15.36
N LEU A 40 13.77 34.60 -16.44
CA LEU A 40 13.75 33.93 -17.73
C LEU A 40 15.16 33.64 -18.22
N LYS A 41 15.46 32.37 -18.51
CA LYS A 41 16.76 31.95 -19.03
C LYS A 41 16.69 30.56 -19.62
N GLU A 42 17.25 30.41 -20.81
CA GLU A 42 17.41 29.11 -21.45
C GLU A 42 18.72 28.45 -20.98
N GLN A 43 18.73 27.11 -21.01
CA GLN A 43 19.92 26.28 -20.80
C GLN A 43 20.63 26.53 -19.46
N VAL A 44 19.87 26.69 -18.39
CA VAL A 44 20.43 26.69 -17.03
C VAL A 44 20.91 25.28 -16.68
N CYS A 45 22.20 25.13 -16.37
CA CYS A 45 22.76 23.86 -15.93
C CYS A 45 22.60 23.68 -14.41
N ILE A 46 22.06 22.53 -14.03
CA ILE A 46 22.02 22.05 -12.65
C ILE A 46 22.98 20.87 -12.54
N GLU A 47 23.90 20.97 -11.58
CA GLU A 47 24.88 19.93 -11.31
C GLU A 47 24.66 19.33 -9.93
N THR A 48 24.87 18.02 -9.83
CA THR A 48 24.82 17.28 -8.58
C THR A 48 26.09 16.46 -8.41
N LYS A 49 26.67 16.50 -7.21
CA LYS A 49 27.87 15.73 -6.85
C LYS A 49 27.68 14.99 -5.53
N CYS A 50 27.94 13.70 -5.55
CA CYS A 50 28.00 12.85 -4.36
C CYS A 50 29.37 12.17 -4.32
N GLU A 51 29.97 12.07 -3.13
CA GLU A 51 31.27 11.40 -2.97
C GLU A 51 31.17 9.94 -3.41
N GLY A 52 32.20 9.48 -4.14
CA GLY A 52 32.25 8.12 -4.69
C GLY A 52 31.34 7.85 -5.89
N LEU A 53 30.58 8.84 -6.39
CA LEU A 53 29.70 8.69 -7.55
C LEU A 53 30.05 9.71 -8.67
N PRO A 54 29.78 9.37 -9.94
CA PRO A 54 29.91 10.32 -11.04
C PRO A 54 29.03 11.56 -10.83
N LYS A 55 29.48 12.71 -11.36
CA LYS A 55 28.65 13.90 -11.42
C LYS A 55 27.45 13.67 -12.35
N ALA A 56 26.32 14.28 -12.03
CA ALA A 56 25.13 14.28 -12.87
C ALA A 56 24.71 15.72 -13.16
N GLU A 57 24.32 15.98 -14.40
CA GLU A 57 24.01 17.31 -14.91
C GLU A 57 22.65 17.28 -15.63
N ALA A 58 21.90 18.37 -15.53
CA ALA A 58 20.64 18.56 -16.23
C ALA A 58 20.54 20.00 -16.73
N LEU A 59 20.13 20.16 -17.99
CA LEU A 59 19.81 21.47 -18.57
C LEU A 59 18.32 21.72 -18.44
N ILE A 60 17.95 22.92 -17.98
CA ILE A 60 16.56 23.35 -17.84
C ILE A 60 16.37 24.74 -18.45
N ASN A 61 15.13 25.06 -18.81
CA ASN A 61 14.72 26.39 -19.23
C ASN A 61 13.81 27.00 -18.16
N VAL A 62 14.13 28.22 -17.74
CA VAL A 62 13.24 29.06 -16.93
C VAL A 62 12.43 29.90 -17.89
N VAL A 63 11.15 29.56 -18.03
CA VAL A 63 10.21 30.25 -18.91
C VAL A 63 9.22 31.07 -18.10
N GLU A 64 8.52 31.99 -18.78
CA GLU A 64 7.52 32.82 -18.13
C GLU A 64 6.39 31.91 -17.66
N ASN A 65 5.87 32.20 -16.47
CA ASN A 65 4.69 31.51 -15.97
C ASN A 65 3.48 31.98 -16.78
N LYS A 66 3.38 31.51 -18.01
CA LYS A 66 2.20 31.70 -18.83
C LYS A 66 1.09 30.89 -18.18
N ILE A 67 0.00 31.56 -17.87
CA ILE A 67 -1.23 30.91 -17.47
C ILE A 67 -1.64 30.05 -18.67
N GLU A 68 -1.48 28.73 -18.56
CA GLU A 68 -1.75 27.81 -19.66
C GLU A 68 -3.21 27.91 -20.06
N GLU A 69 -3.47 28.05 -21.35
CA GLU A 69 -4.82 27.85 -21.87
C GLU A 69 -5.08 26.34 -21.98
N LYS A 70 -6.26 25.92 -21.58
CA LYS A 70 -6.68 24.53 -21.66
C LYS A 70 -7.47 24.29 -22.93
N GLU A 71 -7.03 23.33 -23.73
CA GLU A 71 -7.85 22.77 -24.79
C GLU A 71 -8.90 21.83 -24.17
N PHE A 72 -10.18 22.15 -24.39
CA PHE A 72 -11.30 21.37 -23.88
C PHE A 72 -11.88 20.50 -24.98
N THR A 73 -12.08 19.21 -24.68
CA THR A 73 -12.93 18.36 -25.52
C THR A 73 -14.40 18.55 -25.14
N PHE A 74 -14.67 18.73 -23.84
CA PHE A 74 -16.01 18.97 -23.31
C PHE A 74 -16.04 20.19 -22.39
N PRO A 75 -17.19 20.87 -22.21
CA PRO A 75 -17.27 22.07 -21.38
C PRO A 75 -16.96 21.82 -19.89
N LEU A 76 -17.14 20.59 -19.42
CA LEU A 76 -16.73 20.09 -18.11
C LEU A 76 -16.00 18.75 -18.33
N GLU A 77 -14.81 18.58 -17.78
CA GLU A 77 -14.04 17.35 -17.93
C GLU A 77 -13.11 17.09 -16.75
N PHE A 78 -12.83 15.80 -16.50
CA PHE A 78 -11.76 15.39 -15.59
C PHE A 78 -10.40 15.55 -16.27
N GLU A 79 -9.34 15.79 -15.49
CA GLU A 79 -7.96 15.83 -15.99
C GLU A 79 -7.58 14.58 -16.79
N TYR A 80 -8.06 13.41 -16.34
CA TYR A 80 -7.85 12.13 -17.02
C TYR A 80 -9.15 11.35 -17.17
N LYS A 81 -9.25 10.60 -18.28
CA LYS A 81 -10.36 9.66 -18.55
C LYS A 81 -10.37 8.46 -17.59
N GLN A 82 -9.22 8.13 -17.00
CA GLN A 82 -9.08 7.03 -16.06
C GLN A 82 -7.99 7.28 -15.02
N TYR A 83 -8.25 6.90 -13.77
CA TYR A 83 -7.29 6.91 -12.68
C TYR A 83 -7.03 5.50 -12.14
N LYS A 84 -5.82 5.28 -11.64
CA LYS A 84 -5.46 4.13 -10.81
C LYS A 84 -5.16 4.62 -9.40
N ILE A 85 -5.79 4.00 -8.40
CA ILE A 85 -5.65 4.33 -6.98
C ILE A 85 -5.36 3.04 -6.23
N LYS A 86 -4.41 3.06 -5.29
CA LYS A 86 -4.11 1.88 -4.48
C LYS A 86 -5.14 1.74 -3.38
N GLU A 87 -5.54 0.53 -3.06
CA GLU A 87 -6.35 0.25 -1.88
C GLU A 87 -5.68 0.81 -0.61
N GLY A 88 -6.49 1.41 0.25
CA GLY A 88 -6.09 2.12 1.46
C GLY A 88 -5.41 3.47 1.21
N SER A 89 -5.43 4.00 -0.01
CA SER A 89 -4.86 5.31 -0.32
C SER A 89 -5.91 6.32 -0.78
N SER A 90 -5.59 7.60 -0.60
CA SER A 90 -6.39 8.71 -1.14
C SER A 90 -5.71 9.31 -2.37
N LYS A 91 -6.53 9.88 -3.26
CA LYS A 91 -6.05 10.60 -4.44
C LYS A 91 -6.87 11.87 -4.64
N VAL A 92 -6.18 12.95 -4.98
CA VAL A 92 -6.78 14.19 -5.46
C VAL A 92 -7.02 14.05 -6.96
N ILE A 93 -8.25 14.32 -7.39
CA ILE A 93 -8.70 14.28 -8.77
C ILE A 93 -9.07 15.70 -9.18
N ARG A 94 -8.56 16.15 -10.32
CA ARG A 94 -8.84 17.48 -10.86
C ARG A 94 -9.98 17.44 -11.87
N ILE A 95 -10.82 18.46 -11.78
CA ILE A 95 -11.95 18.71 -12.67
C ILE A 95 -11.78 20.12 -13.23
N PHE A 96 -12.03 20.28 -14.51
CA PHE A 96 -11.94 21.55 -15.22
C PHE A 96 -13.28 21.88 -15.87
N ALA A 97 -13.61 23.16 -15.87
CA ALA A 97 -14.73 23.70 -16.63
C ALA A 97 -14.29 24.90 -17.46
N LYS A 98 -14.91 25.10 -18.62
CA LYS A 98 -14.66 26.29 -19.44
C LYS A 98 -15.05 27.56 -18.70
N TYR A 99 -14.16 28.54 -18.73
CA TYR A 99 -14.37 29.88 -18.20
C TYR A 99 -14.18 30.90 -19.34
N PRO A 100 -15.02 31.94 -19.43
CA PRO A 100 -16.17 32.25 -18.58
C PRO A 100 -17.48 31.56 -19.02
N GLU A 101 -17.46 30.76 -20.08
CA GLU A 101 -18.66 30.21 -20.75
C GLU A 101 -19.58 29.39 -19.84
N ILE A 102 -19.00 28.54 -18.97
CA ILE A 102 -19.76 27.60 -18.13
C ILE A 102 -19.72 28.01 -16.66
N VAL A 103 -18.58 28.53 -16.22
CA VAL A 103 -18.36 29.02 -14.86
C VAL A 103 -17.79 30.42 -14.97
N ASN A 104 -18.37 31.39 -14.26
CA ASN A 104 -17.91 32.79 -14.24
C ASN A 104 -17.49 33.25 -12.83
N THR A 105 -17.88 32.50 -11.81
CA THR A 105 -17.62 32.76 -10.38
C THR A 105 -17.36 31.43 -9.68
N GLU A 106 -16.89 31.47 -8.43
CA GLU A 106 -16.70 30.26 -7.65
C GLU A 106 -18.03 29.47 -7.54
N THR A 107 -18.02 28.22 -8.01
CA THR A 107 -19.24 27.42 -8.17
C THR A 107 -19.06 26.02 -7.59
N GLU A 108 -19.96 25.60 -6.71
CA GLU A 108 -19.98 24.25 -6.17
C GLU A 108 -20.53 23.24 -7.19
N ILE A 109 -19.83 22.12 -7.36
CA ILE A 109 -20.26 21.01 -8.24
C ILE A 109 -20.51 19.74 -7.44
N LYS A 110 -21.48 18.96 -7.90
CA LYS A 110 -21.83 17.68 -7.29
C LYS A 110 -20.99 16.57 -7.89
N VAL A 111 -20.17 15.92 -7.07
CA VAL A 111 -19.39 14.74 -7.48
C VAL A 111 -20.03 13.48 -6.87
N ILE A 112 -20.20 12.44 -7.67
CA ILE A 112 -20.88 11.20 -7.29
C ILE A 112 -20.02 10.01 -7.71
N SER A 113 -19.83 9.05 -6.81
CA SER A 113 -19.21 7.75 -7.11
C SER A 113 -20.30 6.71 -7.38
N SER A 114 -20.10 5.83 -8.35
CA SER A 114 -20.95 4.66 -8.58
C SER A 114 -20.96 3.68 -7.41
N ASP A 115 -19.91 3.72 -6.57
CA ASP A 115 -19.84 2.99 -5.31
C ASP A 115 -19.20 3.90 -4.24
N ASN A 116 -20.04 4.51 -3.41
CA ASN A 116 -19.60 5.41 -2.34
C ASN A 116 -19.04 4.64 -1.12
N VAL A 117 -19.23 3.33 -1.02
CA VAL A 117 -18.68 2.49 0.06
C VAL A 117 -17.21 2.19 -0.23
N SER A 118 -16.90 1.80 -1.47
CA SER A 118 -15.53 1.45 -1.88
C SER A 118 -14.71 2.68 -2.27
N LEU A 119 -15.34 3.73 -2.79
CA LEU A 119 -14.69 4.98 -3.20
C LEU A 119 -15.46 6.21 -2.70
N PRO A 120 -15.46 6.47 -1.38
CA PRO A 120 -16.06 7.68 -0.84
C PRO A 120 -15.32 8.95 -1.30
N ILE A 121 -16.12 9.99 -1.54
CA ILE A 121 -15.67 11.34 -1.84
C ILE A 121 -15.54 12.12 -0.54
N LYS A 122 -14.45 12.88 -0.39
CA LYS A 122 -14.19 13.73 0.78
C LYS A 122 -14.34 15.20 0.44
N GLY A 123 -15.15 15.89 1.25
CA GLY A 123 -15.33 17.33 1.18
C GLY A 123 -16.27 17.77 0.05
N ARG A 124 -16.29 19.08 -0.16
CA ARG A 124 -17.00 19.74 -1.27
C ARG A 124 -16.04 19.95 -2.44
N CYS A 125 -16.60 20.11 -3.63
CA CYS A 125 -15.84 20.34 -4.84
C CYS A 125 -16.24 21.70 -5.42
N LEU A 126 -15.33 22.67 -5.35
CA LEU A 126 -15.56 24.06 -5.77
C LEU A 126 -14.73 24.36 -7.02
N LEU A 127 -15.40 24.71 -8.12
CA LEU A 127 -14.75 25.23 -9.32
C LEU A 127 -14.40 26.69 -9.10
N VAL A 128 -13.11 26.99 -9.11
CA VAL A 128 -12.59 28.36 -8.97
C VAL A 128 -12.01 28.79 -10.31
N PRO A 129 -12.51 29.90 -10.91
CA PRO A 129 -11.89 30.51 -12.09
C PRO A 129 -10.42 30.78 -11.87
N VAL A 130 -9.57 30.35 -12.81
CA VAL A 130 -8.14 30.68 -12.77
C VAL A 130 -7.95 31.99 -13.51
N GLN A 131 -7.58 33.05 -12.77
CA GLN A 131 -7.44 34.38 -13.35
C GLN A 131 -6.46 34.37 -14.53
N GLY A 132 -6.89 34.99 -15.64
CA GLY A 132 -6.11 35.06 -16.88
C GLY A 132 -6.02 33.77 -17.68
N SER A 133 -6.80 32.73 -17.33
CA SER A 133 -6.96 31.51 -18.12
C SER A 133 -8.33 31.44 -18.79
N ASN A 134 -8.54 30.40 -19.60
CA ASN A 134 -9.84 30.03 -20.18
C ASN A 134 -10.58 28.93 -19.38
N PHE A 135 -10.20 28.68 -18.12
CA PHE A 135 -10.80 27.61 -17.31
C PHE A 135 -10.98 27.94 -15.81
N ALA A 136 -11.96 27.26 -15.21
CA ALA A 136 -12.08 27.07 -13.78
C ALA A 136 -11.60 25.66 -13.40
N SER A 137 -11.00 25.51 -12.21
CA SER A 137 -10.51 24.22 -11.72
C SER A 137 -11.05 23.89 -10.34
N ALA A 138 -11.28 22.61 -10.10
CA ALA A 138 -11.67 22.06 -8.80
C ALA A 138 -10.85 20.82 -8.49
N GLU A 139 -10.62 20.59 -7.20
CA GLU A 139 -9.96 19.39 -6.69
C GLU A 139 -10.92 18.62 -5.79
N VAL A 140 -11.09 17.33 -6.07
CA VAL A 140 -11.88 16.41 -5.24
C VAL A 140 -11.00 15.28 -4.72
N THR A 141 -11.06 15.03 -3.42
CA THR A 141 -10.32 13.91 -2.82
C THR A 141 -11.20 12.67 -2.74
N VAL A 142 -10.71 11.56 -3.28
CA VAL A 142 -11.36 10.24 -3.15
C VAL A 142 -10.47 9.29 -2.36
N GLU A 143 -11.08 8.36 -1.63
CA GLU A 143 -10.37 7.35 -0.83
C GLU A 143 -10.73 5.95 -1.32
N ALA A 144 -9.75 5.17 -1.79
CA ALA A 144 -9.98 3.81 -2.24
C ALA A 144 -9.96 2.84 -1.03
N ARG A 145 -11.13 2.53 -0.47
CA ARG A 145 -11.24 1.75 0.77
C ARG A 145 -11.24 0.24 0.57
N ARG A 146 -11.76 -0.23 -0.56
CA ARG A 146 -11.92 -1.65 -0.85
C ARG A 146 -11.46 -1.95 -2.27
N LEU A 147 -10.79 -3.08 -2.44
CA LEU A 147 -10.50 -3.60 -3.76
C LEU A 147 -11.81 -3.97 -4.49
N CYS A 148 -11.95 -3.48 -5.72
CA CYS A 148 -13.05 -3.83 -6.62
C CYS A 148 -12.48 -4.46 -7.89
N HIS A 149 -13.15 -5.51 -8.40
CA HIS A 149 -12.76 -6.14 -9.66
C HIS A 149 -13.12 -5.28 -10.88
N GLU A 150 -14.22 -4.52 -10.79
CA GLU A 150 -14.71 -3.66 -11.86
C GLU A 150 -14.21 -2.21 -11.75
N LEU A 151 -14.27 -1.48 -12.86
CA LEU A 151 -13.98 -0.05 -12.90
C LEU A 151 -15.15 0.74 -12.32
N LEU A 152 -14.87 1.52 -11.27
CA LEU A 152 -15.86 2.45 -10.72
C LEU A 152 -15.98 3.69 -11.59
N THR A 153 -17.15 4.31 -11.60
CA THR A 153 -17.40 5.57 -12.33
C THR A 153 -17.49 6.71 -11.33
N LEU A 154 -16.76 7.79 -11.59
CA LEU A 154 -16.86 9.05 -10.87
C LEU A 154 -17.48 10.08 -11.82
N SER A 155 -18.62 10.64 -11.43
CA SER A 155 -19.36 11.64 -12.19
C SER A 155 -19.26 13.00 -11.51
N ALA A 156 -19.02 14.07 -12.28
CA ALA A 156 -19.12 15.45 -11.84
C ALA A 156 -20.27 16.13 -12.58
N LYS A 157 -21.18 16.77 -11.84
CA LYS A 157 -22.38 17.43 -12.38
C LYS A 157 -22.39 18.91 -12.04
N LEU A 158 -22.62 19.72 -13.08
CA LEU A 158 -22.87 21.15 -13.00
C LEU A 158 -24.07 21.46 -13.90
N ASN A 159 -25.22 21.76 -13.28
CA ASN A 159 -26.50 21.91 -13.98
C ASN A 159 -26.79 20.67 -14.86
N ASP A 160 -27.03 20.87 -16.16
CA ASP A 160 -27.31 19.82 -17.13
C ASP A 160 -26.04 19.19 -17.75
N ILE A 161 -24.85 19.63 -17.33
CA ILE A 161 -23.57 19.14 -17.84
C ILE A 161 -23.00 18.09 -16.89
N GLU A 162 -22.61 16.95 -17.45
CA GLU A 162 -22.00 15.85 -16.73
C GLU A 162 -20.66 15.47 -17.36
N ALA A 163 -19.64 15.32 -16.51
CA ALA A 163 -18.37 14.70 -16.85
C ALA A 163 -18.24 13.36 -16.13
N MET A 164 -17.55 12.41 -16.76
CA MET A 164 -17.30 11.09 -16.16
C MET A 164 -15.84 10.67 -16.31
N THR A 165 -15.32 9.98 -15.31
CA THR A 165 -14.02 9.30 -15.35
C THR A 165 -14.12 7.91 -14.72
N LYS A 166 -13.17 7.03 -15.05
CA LYS A 166 -13.12 5.67 -14.53
C LYS A 166 -12.03 5.53 -13.46
N ILE A 167 -12.32 4.80 -12.39
CA ILE A 167 -11.38 4.55 -11.29
C ILE A 167 -11.10 3.06 -11.19
N LYS A 168 -9.83 2.67 -11.31
CA LYS A 168 -9.35 1.32 -11.00
C LYS A 168 -8.70 1.31 -9.64
N ILE A 169 -9.31 0.62 -8.68
CA ILE A 169 -8.66 0.32 -7.41
C ILE A 169 -7.72 -0.85 -7.63
N VAL A 170 -6.45 -0.67 -7.32
CA VAL A 170 -5.43 -1.71 -7.43
C VAL A 170 -4.97 -2.14 -6.07
N GLN A 171 -4.71 -3.44 -5.92
CA GLN A 171 -4.19 -3.98 -4.67
C GLN A 171 -2.89 -3.25 -4.31
N LYS A 172 -2.80 -2.83 -3.06
CA LYS A 172 -1.52 -2.37 -2.52
C LYS A 172 -0.58 -3.56 -2.60
N LYS A 173 0.56 -3.43 -3.30
CA LYS A 173 1.62 -4.45 -3.22
C LYS A 173 2.01 -4.57 -1.76
N GLU A 174 1.51 -5.60 -1.09
CA GLU A 174 2.05 -6.03 0.18
C GLU A 174 3.46 -6.53 -0.13
N SER A 175 4.48 -5.81 0.36
CA SER A 175 5.64 -6.54 0.83
C SER A 175 5.08 -7.47 1.90
N GLY A 176 4.98 -8.77 1.63
CA GLY A 176 4.49 -9.73 2.61
C GLY A 176 5.17 -9.46 3.95
N LEU A 177 4.41 -9.61 5.04
CA LEU A 177 4.99 -9.52 6.38
C LEU A 177 6.21 -10.45 6.43
N PRO A 178 7.38 -10.01 6.92
CA PRO A 178 8.61 -10.81 6.88
C PRO A 178 8.54 -11.89 7.96
N LEU A 179 7.63 -12.86 7.79
CA LEU A 179 7.50 -14.00 8.67
C LEU A 179 8.82 -14.77 8.64
N LYS A 180 9.52 -14.78 9.77
CA LYS A 180 10.73 -15.57 9.98
C LYS A 180 10.35 -16.79 10.82
N ILE A 181 10.80 -17.97 10.42
CA ILE A 181 10.57 -19.22 11.15
C ILE A 181 11.93 -19.73 11.62
N GLU A 182 12.07 -19.99 12.92
CA GLU A 182 13.30 -20.53 13.50
C GLU A 182 13.03 -21.76 14.35
N LEU A 183 13.85 -22.80 14.19
CA LEU A 183 13.90 -23.93 15.11
C LEU A 183 14.77 -23.56 16.33
N LYS A 184 14.26 -23.82 17.53
CA LYS A 184 14.99 -23.65 18.79
C LYS A 184 15.15 -24.99 19.48
N ASP A 185 16.35 -25.26 20.00
CA ASP A 185 16.63 -26.44 20.83
C ASP A 185 16.06 -26.30 22.26
N GLU A 186 14.80 -25.93 22.36
CA GLU A 186 14.10 -25.60 23.60
C GLU A 186 12.77 -26.33 23.65
N ASP A 187 12.32 -26.66 24.86
CA ASP A 187 10.98 -27.19 25.09
C ASP A 187 10.04 -26.04 25.48
N PHE A 188 8.96 -25.89 24.72
CA PHE A 188 7.96 -24.85 24.94
C PHE A 188 6.76 -25.35 25.78
N GLY A 189 6.84 -26.57 26.33
CA GLY A 189 5.80 -27.21 27.12
C GLY A 189 4.68 -27.72 26.23
N THR A 190 3.44 -27.31 26.53
CA THR A 190 2.25 -27.72 25.75
C THR A 190 2.24 -27.19 24.32
N PHE A 191 3.02 -26.15 24.01
CA PHE A 191 3.00 -25.49 22.71
C PHE A 191 4.12 -26.00 21.81
N ARG A 192 3.79 -26.27 20.54
CA ARG A 192 4.78 -26.59 19.50
C ARG A 192 5.55 -25.37 19.00
N ALA A 193 4.96 -24.18 19.14
CA ALA A 193 5.51 -22.92 18.65
C ALA A 193 5.09 -21.74 19.53
N LYS A 194 5.89 -20.67 19.49
CA LYS A 194 5.61 -19.39 20.15
C LYS A 194 6.03 -18.24 19.25
N TRP A 195 5.30 -17.13 19.32
CA TRP A 195 5.72 -15.90 18.66
C TRP A 195 6.79 -15.19 19.50
N GLY A 196 7.79 -14.62 18.83
CA GLY A 196 8.85 -13.79 19.43
C GLY A 196 8.37 -12.42 19.92
N ASP A 197 7.08 -12.29 20.27
CA ASP A 197 6.47 -11.03 20.74
C ASP A 197 7.19 -10.50 22.00
N TYR A 198 7.63 -11.40 22.89
CA TYR A 198 8.37 -11.07 24.10
C TYR A 198 9.81 -10.59 23.82
N GLU A 199 10.35 -10.88 22.63
CA GLU A 199 11.66 -10.41 22.16
C GLU A 199 11.55 -9.14 21.29
N GLY A 200 10.35 -8.55 21.20
CA GLY A 200 10.08 -7.43 20.32
C GLY A 200 10.08 -7.80 18.83
N GLN A 201 9.99 -9.09 18.49
CA GLN A 201 10.01 -9.60 17.12
C GLN A 201 8.65 -10.20 16.75
N PRO A 202 7.64 -9.38 16.41
CA PRO A 202 6.27 -9.86 16.22
C PRO A 202 6.06 -10.74 14.99
N TYR A 203 7.03 -10.77 14.07
CA TYR A 203 7.01 -11.61 12.87
C TYR A 203 7.97 -12.81 12.95
N LEU A 204 8.55 -13.08 14.12
CA LEU A 204 9.35 -14.28 14.36
C LEU A 204 8.47 -15.37 14.98
N LEU A 205 8.37 -16.52 14.30
CA LEU A 205 7.77 -17.73 14.83
C LEU A 205 8.87 -18.72 15.23
N LEU A 206 8.91 -19.05 16.51
CA LEU A 206 9.85 -20.02 17.07
C LEU A 206 9.17 -21.38 17.15
N ILE A 207 9.86 -22.43 16.69
CA ILE A 207 9.41 -23.82 16.69
C ILE A 207 10.25 -24.62 17.69
N SER A 208 9.60 -25.35 18.59
CA SER A 208 10.28 -26.17 19.61
C SER A 208 10.81 -27.46 18.99
N ALA A 209 12.12 -27.62 18.90
CA ALA A 209 12.72 -28.85 18.43
C ALA A 209 12.59 -30.02 19.43
N LYS A 210 12.44 -29.71 20.72
CA LYS A 210 12.32 -30.70 21.81
C LYS A 210 10.89 -31.18 22.08
N HIS A 211 9.87 -30.53 21.49
CA HIS A 211 8.48 -30.92 21.71
C HIS A 211 8.24 -32.40 21.35
N LEU A 212 7.47 -33.11 22.18
CA LEU A 212 7.29 -34.57 22.09
C LEU A 212 6.79 -35.04 20.72
N SER A 213 5.92 -34.27 20.07
CA SER A 213 5.42 -34.59 18.74
C SER A 213 6.39 -34.32 17.61
N LEU A 214 7.44 -33.50 17.83
CA LEU A 214 8.36 -33.00 16.81
C LEU A 214 9.73 -33.68 16.82
N LYS A 215 10.27 -33.97 18.01
CA LYS A 215 11.63 -34.50 18.18
C LYS A 215 11.91 -35.75 17.31
N ARG A 216 10.90 -36.60 17.10
CA ARG A 216 10.98 -37.83 16.29
C ARG A 216 11.19 -37.57 14.79
N TYR A 217 10.82 -36.38 14.30
CA TYR A 217 10.96 -36.00 12.90
C TYR A 217 12.23 -35.17 12.65
N LEU A 218 12.70 -34.44 13.66
CA LEU A 218 13.84 -33.53 13.52
C LEU A 218 15.19 -34.22 13.68
N GLY A 219 15.27 -35.29 14.47
CA GLY A 219 16.55 -35.89 14.85
C GLY A 219 17.29 -35.07 15.92
N PRO A 220 18.53 -35.45 16.27
CA PRO A 220 19.28 -34.81 17.34
C PRO A 220 19.74 -33.39 16.97
N ALA A 221 19.82 -32.54 17.99
CA ALA A 221 20.53 -31.25 17.91
C ALA A 221 22.04 -31.48 17.69
N PRO A 222 22.78 -30.49 17.17
CA PRO A 222 22.32 -29.17 16.72
C PRO A 222 21.81 -29.17 15.26
N ASP A 223 22.10 -30.23 14.52
CA ASP A 223 21.95 -30.23 13.06
C ASP A 223 20.50 -30.46 12.61
N PHE A 224 19.70 -31.12 13.44
CA PHE A 224 18.30 -31.45 13.16
C PHE A 224 18.13 -32.02 11.74
N VAL A 225 18.82 -33.13 11.47
CA VAL A 225 18.97 -33.74 10.14
C VAL A 225 17.63 -33.94 9.40
N GLY A 226 16.55 -34.15 10.14
CA GLY A 226 15.21 -34.35 9.58
C GLY A 226 14.42 -33.07 9.28
N ARG A 227 14.98 -31.87 9.51
CA ARG A 227 14.33 -30.56 9.25
C ARG A 227 13.91 -30.36 7.78
N ASP A 228 14.61 -31.00 6.85
CA ASP A 228 14.35 -30.88 5.42
C ASP A 228 13.49 -32.05 4.90
N SER A 229 13.10 -32.99 5.78
CA SER A 229 12.24 -34.11 5.42
C SER A 229 10.81 -33.65 5.08
N VAL A 230 10.18 -34.32 4.12
CA VAL A 230 8.79 -34.02 3.72
C VAL A 230 7.82 -34.17 4.90
N HIS A 231 8.02 -35.19 5.73
CA HIS A 231 7.19 -35.42 6.92
C HIS A 231 7.29 -34.26 7.92
N PHE A 232 8.51 -33.76 8.18
CA PHE A 232 8.66 -32.59 9.04
C PHE A 232 8.09 -31.33 8.40
N ARG A 233 8.31 -31.10 7.10
CA ARG A 233 7.77 -29.93 6.38
C ARG A 233 6.25 -29.88 6.38
N ALA A 234 5.57 -31.02 6.25
CA ALA A 234 4.12 -31.10 6.38
C ALA A 234 3.65 -30.68 7.78
N ILE A 235 4.27 -31.21 8.83
CA ILE A 235 3.94 -30.85 10.22
C ILE A 235 4.28 -29.38 10.51
N LEU A 236 5.39 -28.88 9.97
CA LEU A 236 5.78 -27.48 10.09
C LEU A 236 4.72 -26.57 9.48
N ALA A 237 4.18 -26.93 8.32
CA ALA A 237 3.13 -26.19 7.66
C ALA A 237 1.84 -26.14 8.49
N GLU A 238 1.45 -27.25 9.12
CA GLU A 238 0.33 -27.27 10.08
C GLU A 238 0.58 -26.34 11.27
N ILE A 239 1.78 -26.37 11.86
CA ILE A 239 2.14 -25.52 13.01
C ILE A 239 2.12 -24.04 12.62
N VAL A 240 2.65 -23.71 11.45
CA VAL A 240 2.68 -22.34 10.95
C VAL A 240 1.27 -21.86 10.66
N ALA A 241 0.44 -22.68 10.01
CA ALA A 241 -0.95 -22.35 9.75
C ALA A 241 -1.70 -22.09 11.05
N GLU A 242 -1.61 -23.00 12.03
CA GLU A 242 -2.25 -22.85 13.34
C GLU A 242 -1.79 -21.56 14.04
N SER A 243 -0.48 -21.31 14.05
CA SER A 243 0.11 -20.14 14.71
C SER A 243 -0.31 -18.81 14.07
N VAL A 244 -0.37 -18.77 12.73
CA VAL A 244 -0.79 -17.59 11.96
C VAL A 244 -2.29 -17.34 12.14
N CYS A 245 -3.13 -18.36 11.96
CA CYS A 245 -4.58 -18.24 12.12
C CYS A 245 -4.95 -17.81 13.55
N ARG A 246 -4.31 -18.38 14.57
CA ARG A 246 -4.49 -17.99 15.97
C ARG A 246 -4.06 -16.54 16.21
N LYS A 247 -2.92 -16.10 15.68
CA LYS A 247 -2.44 -14.72 15.84
C LYS A 247 -3.35 -13.71 15.14
N SER A 248 -3.78 -14.01 13.91
CA SER A 248 -4.75 -13.18 13.18
C SER A 248 -6.06 -13.05 13.96
N LEU A 249 -6.61 -14.15 14.49
CA LEU A 249 -7.85 -14.12 15.28
C LEU A 249 -7.70 -13.27 16.55
N LEU A 250 -6.57 -13.40 17.25
CA LEU A 250 -6.26 -12.57 18.43
C LEU A 250 -6.10 -11.09 18.11
N LEU A 251 -5.47 -10.75 16.98
CA LEU A 251 -5.31 -9.35 16.57
C LEU A 251 -6.62 -8.72 16.12
N GLU A 252 -7.41 -9.44 15.31
CA GLU A 252 -8.72 -8.98 14.84
C GLU A 252 -9.71 -8.82 15.98
N SER A 253 -9.79 -9.78 16.90
CA SER A 253 -10.66 -9.67 18.09
C SER A 253 -10.31 -8.48 18.97
N LYS A 254 -9.03 -8.08 19.04
CA LYS A 254 -8.60 -6.86 19.74
C LYS A 254 -8.96 -5.58 18.97
N GLN A 255 -8.76 -5.56 17.66
CA GLN A 255 -8.96 -4.36 16.83
C GLN A 255 -10.43 -4.12 16.45
N GLN A 256 -11.22 -5.18 16.33
CA GLN A 256 -12.59 -5.19 15.86
C GLN A 256 -13.47 -5.97 16.84
N SER A 257 -13.33 -5.67 18.13
CA SER A 257 -14.05 -6.37 19.21
C SER A 257 -15.57 -6.43 19.01
N TRP A 258 -16.16 -5.43 18.35
CA TRP A 258 -17.59 -5.39 18.01
C TRP A 258 -18.06 -6.49 17.04
N MET A 259 -17.14 -7.08 16.25
CA MET A 259 -17.42 -8.22 15.37
C MET A 259 -17.43 -9.55 16.14
N PHE A 260 -16.70 -9.62 17.25
CA PHE A 260 -16.50 -10.84 18.03
C PHE A 260 -17.22 -10.71 19.37
N LYS A 261 -18.56 -10.72 19.30
CA LYS A 261 -19.47 -10.62 20.45
C LYS A 261 -19.58 -11.92 21.25
N TRP A 262 -18.48 -12.66 21.41
CA TRP A 262 -18.51 -13.96 22.07
C TRP A 262 -18.94 -13.85 23.54
N ALA A 263 -18.60 -12.75 24.21
CA ALA A 263 -19.04 -12.49 25.58
C ALA A 263 -20.58 -12.44 25.73
N ASP A 264 -21.33 -12.16 24.66
CA ASP A 264 -22.80 -12.12 24.68
C ASP A 264 -23.42 -13.53 24.73
N LEU A 265 -22.65 -14.58 24.43
CA LEU A 265 -23.12 -15.97 24.39
C LEU A 265 -23.39 -16.56 25.79
N LYS A 266 -22.89 -15.93 26.86
CA LYS A 266 -23.08 -16.24 28.30
C LYS A 266 -22.65 -17.63 28.80
N GLU A 267 -22.72 -18.67 27.97
CA GLU A 267 -22.34 -20.03 28.33
C GLU A 267 -20.91 -20.35 27.85
N ASP A 268 -20.07 -20.83 28.77
CA ASP A 268 -18.63 -21.04 28.52
C ASP A 268 -18.35 -22.04 27.39
N ASN A 269 -19.18 -23.10 27.27
CA ASN A 269 -19.11 -24.08 26.20
C ASN A 269 -19.40 -23.46 24.82
N LEU A 270 -20.43 -22.60 24.72
CA LEU A 270 -20.77 -21.93 23.46
C LEU A 270 -19.68 -20.94 23.03
N ILE A 271 -19.07 -20.24 24.00
CA ILE A 271 -17.92 -19.36 23.75
C ILE A 271 -16.76 -20.19 23.19
N ALA A 272 -16.40 -21.29 23.85
CA ALA A 272 -15.31 -22.16 23.42
C ALA A 272 -15.55 -22.75 22.01
N GLU A 273 -16.74 -23.29 21.75
CA GLU A 273 -17.10 -23.84 20.45
C GLU A 273 -17.03 -22.79 19.34
N THR A 274 -17.50 -21.56 19.60
CA THR A 274 -17.50 -20.48 18.61
C THR A 274 -16.08 -20.02 18.28
N VAL A 275 -15.21 -19.87 19.28
CA VAL A 275 -13.78 -19.53 19.08
C VAL A 275 -13.08 -20.61 18.26
N MET A 276 -13.34 -21.88 18.58
CA MET A 276 -12.75 -23.01 17.86
C MET A 276 -13.28 -23.11 16.43
N ALA A 277 -14.57 -22.87 16.20
CA ALA A 277 -15.16 -22.87 14.87
C ALA A 277 -14.53 -21.79 13.97
N GLU A 278 -14.32 -20.58 14.51
CA GLU A 278 -13.69 -19.49 13.76
C GLU A 278 -12.21 -19.78 13.46
N LEU A 279 -11.48 -20.38 14.40
CA LEU A 279 -10.12 -20.85 14.16
C LEU A 279 -10.08 -21.94 13.07
N GLN A 280 -10.97 -22.92 13.13
CA GLN A 280 -11.06 -24.00 12.15
C GLN A 280 -11.42 -23.50 10.75
N LYS A 281 -12.32 -22.52 10.66
CA LYS A 281 -12.64 -21.85 9.40
C LYS A 281 -11.39 -21.24 8.74
N ARG A 282 -10.59 -20.51 9.51
CA ARG A 282 -9.33 -19.91 9.02
C ARG A 282 -8.31 -20.97 8.64
N MET A 283 -8.19 -22.02 9.44
CA MET A 283 -7.31 -23.16 9.14
C MET A 283 -7.68 -23.84 7.82
N LYS A 284 -8.97 -24.07 7.57
CA LYS A 284 -9.46 -24.65 6.33
C LYS A 284 -9.05 -23.84 5.10
N GLU A 285 -9.03 -22.52 5.21
CA GLU A 285 -8.66 -21.62 4.12
C GLU A 285 -7.14 -21.50 3.95
N PHE A 286 -6.38 -21.42 5.04
CA PHE A 286 -4.95 -21.09 5.00
C PHE A 286 -4.02 -22.31 4.94
N LEU A 287 -4.41 -23.45 5.53
CA LEU A 287 -3.57 -24.65 5.54
C LEU A 287 -3.16 -25.14 4.13
N PRO A 288 -4.05 -25.17 3.12
CA PRO A 288 -3.65 -25.54 1.76
C PRO A 288 -2.56 -24.62 1.19
N VAL A 289 -2.62 -23.32 1.50
CA VAL A 289 -1.61 -22.33 1.09
C VAL A 289 -0.29 -22.59 1.80
N ALA A 290 -0.32 -22.86 3.12
CA ALA A 290 0.88 -23.21 3.88
C ALA A 290 1.55 -24.48 3.34
N HIS A 291 0.76 -25.51 3.00
CA HIS A 291 1.26 -26.72 2.36
C HIS A 291 1.93 -26.43 1.01
N GLN A 292 1.27 -25.65 0.15
CA GLN A 292 1.82 -25.29 -1.16
C GLN A 292 3.13 -24.51 -1.08
N ILE A 293 3.34 -23.72 -0.02
CA ILE A 293 4.58 -22.97 0.19
C ILE A 293 5.70 -23.86 0.71
N MET A 294 5.39 -24.81 1.60
CA MET A 294 6.40 -25.57 2.34
C MET A 294 6.72 -26.96 1.77
N ILE A 295 5.83 -27.51 0.95
CA ILE A 295 5.99 -28.81 0.30
C ILE A 295 6.14 -28.56 -1.19
N GLU A 296 7.22 -29.05 -1.80
CA GLU A 296 7.43 -28.90 -3.24
C GLU A 296 6.62 -29.96 -3.99
N GLU A 297 6.19 -29.68 -5.23
CA GLU A 297 5.40 -30.64 -6.04
C GLU A 297 6.11 -31.99 -6.23
N LYS A 298 7.44 -31.99 -6.24
CA LYS A 298 8.26 -33.21 -6.36
C LYS A 298 8.12 -34.15 -5.15
N ASP A 299 7.72 -33.61 -4.00
CA ASP A 299 7.61 -34.36 -2.74
C ASP A 299 6.25 -35.07 -2.58
N ILE A 300 5.29 -34.78 -3.46
CA ILE A 300 3.91 -35.32 -3.41
C ILE A 300 3.76 -36.57 -4.29
N ARG A 301 4.67 -36.79 -5.24
CA ARG A 301 4.57 -37.83 -6.29
C ARG A 301 5.42 -39.08 -6.03
N THR A 302 6.02 -39.21 -4.86
CA THR A 302 6.74 -40.40 -4.38
C THR A 302 5.87 -41.21 -3.44
#